data_AF-B9TCC4-F1
#
_entry.id   AF-B9TCC4-F1
#
_cell.length_a   1.000
_cell.length_b   1.000
_cell.length_c   1.000
_cell.angle_alpha   90.00
_cell.angle_beta   90.00
_cell.angle_gamma   90.00
#
_symmetry.space_group_name_H-M   'P 1'
#
loop_
_entity.id
_entity.type
_entity.pdbx_description
1 polymer ?
#
loop_
_entity_poly.entity_id
_entity_poly.type
_entity_poly.pdbx_seq_one_letter_code
_entity_poly.pdbx_strand_id
1 'polypeptide(L)'
;MAIPFAMTGALIAVLTRGMNNDIYFQIGLITLIGLAAKNAILIVEFASQKMEEGMPLVEAALEAARLRFRPIVMTSMAFVLGIIPLVFATGAGAAARQSMGTGVFGGMLLATFIATIFIPLFFTWLTNEKKVRHHGHIVEEESMLGDLYSRPAPQLPAEYGAAGANALSAEQQLALQQWWTLFNDNQLNQLVDTALAKNNNVQLAVARIEEADAQMREIGANLLPTVTATGSGLRNRVTESGVFPVFGNNPRKTYKVGLNGSYELDLWGKLRRANEAARAQLLATRYAKEAVTWSLSSLVANHYLMIRSLDAQLLVNTQNLKTAQDSLDLAKRRVEGGVSTILDAHQAELVVTTLQTQTLELKRLRALSEHQIGLLTNDLGLKIAAGDLMAMPTPPVAPTGLPSALMEARPDVRQAEQDMVSANANIAVARAAFYPSISLSTTYGGESIALNNLLKSPARVWSLGLDISMPIFNGGRLNARLDQATAQQKQVLATYQNTLQTAFTEVSDALVNAQQYREQEALAVSKEKTTGNILRVAKNRYEAGYTSYLEVLDAQRNHNEATQAVVQSRQNTLTASVDLFKALGGGWKPESVAAEAQAKK
;
A
#
# COMPACT_ATOMS: atom_id res chain seq x y z
N MET A 1 43.85 13.28 0.12
CA MET A 1 43.68 13.49 -1.34
C MET A 1 44.97 13.84 -2.10
N ALA A 2 45.98 14.50 -1.50
CA ALA A 2 47.24 14.81 -2.19
C ALA A 2 48.27 13.66 -2.25
N ILE A 3 48.17 12.70 -1.33
CA ILE A 3 49.13 11.61 -1.15
C ILE A 3 49.26 10.70 -2.39
N PRO A 4 48.16 10.27 -3.06
CA PRO A 4 48.26 9.43 -4.26
C PRO A 4 49.03 10.11 -5.40
N PHE A 5 48.85 11.43 -5.58
CA PHE A 5 49.60 12.20 -6.58
C PHE A 5 51.09 12.24 -6.23
N ALA A 6 51.44 12.52 -4.98
CA ALA A 6 52.83 12.51 -4.53
C ALA A 6 53.51 11.15 -4.76
N MET A 7 52.85 10.06 -4.36
CA MET A 7 53.37 8.69 -4.57
C MET A 7 53.53 8.35 -6.05
N THR A 8 52.56 8.76 -6.88
CA THR A 8 52.62 8.54 -8.34
C THR A 8 53.80 9.27 -8.96
N GLY A 9 54.05 10.53 -8.60
CA GLY A 9 55.21 11.29 -9.07
C GLY A 9 56.54 10.68 -8.63
N ALA A 10 56.61 10.15 -7.40
CA ALA A 10 57.80 9.49 -6.88
C ALA A 10 58.10 8.19 -7.65
N LEU A 11 57.07 7.38 -7.90
CA LEU A 11 57.19 6.14 -8.67
C LEU A 11 57.58 6.40 -10.12
N ILE A 12 56.98 7.39 -10.78
CA ILE A 12 57.33 7.77 -12.16
C ILE A 12 58.80 8.22 -12.26
N ALA A 13 59.29 9.01 -11.31
CA ALA A 13 60.67 9.50 -11.34
C ALA A 13 61.71 8.39 -11.11
N VAL A 14 61.39 7.38 -10.29
CA VAL A 14 62.25 6.21 -10.06
C VAL A 14 62.20 5.23 -11.22
N LEU A 15 61.01 4.99 -11.79
CA LEU A 15 60.83 4.14 -12.98
C LEU A 15 61.54 4.70 -14.21
N THR A 16 61.46 6.01 -14.45
CA THR A 16 62.11 6.65 -15.61
C THR A 16 63.64 6.64 -15.54
N ARG A 17 64.22 6.54 -14.33
CA ARG A 17 65.67 6.36 -14.13
C ARG A 17 66.10 4.90 -13.89
N GLY A 18 65.18 3.93 -14.00
CA GLY A 18 65.50 2.50 -13.84
C GLY A 18 66.02 2.11 -12.44
N MET A 19 65.59 2.82 -11.40
CA MET A 19 66.01 2.56 -10.02
C MET A 19 65.09 1.56 -9.31
N ASN A 20 65.65 0.79 -8.37
CA ASN A 20 64.91 -0.21 -7.59
C ASN A 20 64.17 0.44 -6.40
N ASN A 21 63.04 -0.16 -5.99
CA ASN A 21 62.31 0.22 -4.78
C ASN A 21 63.05 -0.33 -3.53
N ASP A 22 64.05 0.41 -3.06
CA ASP A 22 64.84 0.08 -1.87
C ASP A 22 64.31 0.78 -0.60
N ILE A 23 64.86 0.40 0.56
CA ILE A 23 64.45 0.95 1.86
C ILE A 23 64.65 2.49 1.89
N TYR A 24 65.66 3.00 1.20
CA TYR A 24 65.94 4.44 1.12
C TYR A 24 64.88 5.21 0.31
N PHE A 25 64.38 4.64 -0.79
CA PHE A 25 63.22 5.17 -1.50
C PHE A 25 61.97 5.19 -0.62
N GLN A 26 61.74 4.14 0.17
CA GLN A 26 60.60 4.08 1.10
C GLN A 26 60.69 5.17 2.19
N ILE A 27 61.88 5.43 2.73
CA ILE A 27 62.11 6.55 3.66
C ILE A 27 61.82 7.90 2.99
N GLY A 28 62.22 8.07 1.73
CA GLY A 28 61.86 9.24 0.93
C GLY A 28 60.35 9.39 0.74
N LEU A 29 59.65 8.28 0.47
CA LEU A 29 58.21 8.24 0.30
C LEU A 29 57.47 8.69 1.57
N ILE A 30 57.89 8.24 2.75
CA ILE A 30 57.31 8.65 4.04
C ILE A 30 57.44 10.16 4.24
N THR A 31 58.62 10.70 3.97
CA THR A 31 58.89 12.15 4.08
C THR A 31 58.00 12.95 3.12
N LEU A 32 57.84 12.45 1.90
CA LEU A 32 56.99 13.04 0.86
C LEU A 32 55.49 13.01 1.25
N ILE A 33 55.01 11.93 1.84
CA ILE A 33 53.62 11.80 2.30
C ILE A 33 53.31 12.88 3.34
N GLY A 34 54.21 13.09 4.31
CA GLY A 34 54.05 14.12 5.35
C GLY A 34 53.98 15.54 4.78
N LEU A 35 54.88 15.87 3.85
CA LEU A 35 54.91 17.18 3.18
C LEU A 35 53.67 17.42 2.30
N ALA A 36 53.28 16.42 1.50
CA ALA A 36 52.11 16.52 0.63
C ALA A 36 50.80 16.62 1.43
N ALA A 37 50.69 15.89 2.55
CA ALA A 37 49.53 15.96 3.43
C ALA A 37 49.43 17.32 4.13
N LYS A 38 50.55 17.85 4.66
CA LYS A 38 50.57 19.17 5.33
C LYS A 38 50.10 20.29 4.40
N ASN A 39 50.59 20.31 3.16
CA ASN A 39 50.18 21.31 2.17
C ASN A 39 48.70 21.19 1.79
N ALA A 40 48.15 19.97 1.79
CA ALA A 40 46.76 19.74 1.45
C ALA A 40 45.78 20.13 2.58
N ILE A 41 46.14 19.83 3.82
CA ILE A 41 45.35 20.18 5.01
C ILE A 41 45.17 21.70 5.08
N LEU A 42 46.24 22.46 4.87
CA LEU A 42 46.19 23.93 4.94
C LEU A 42 45.25 24.58 3.92
N ILE A 43 45.07 23.99 2.73
CA ILE A 43 44.10 24.49 1.73
C ILE A 43 42.67 24.21 2.20
N VAL A 44 42.41 23.00 2.70
CA VAL A 44 41.08 22.59 3.17
C VAL A 44 40.65 23.36 4.42
N GLU A 45 41.56 23.55 5.37
CA GLU A 45 41.30 24.30 6.60
C GLU A 45 40.96 25.76 6.31
N PHE A 46 41.70 26.42 5.40
CA PHE A 46 41.40 27.79 4.97
C PHE A 46 40.09 27.88 4.19
N ALA A 47 39.76 26.89 3.37
CA ALA A 47 38.49 26.85 2.65
C ALA A 47 37.32 26.68 3.63
N SER A 48 37.47 25.83 4.66
CA SER A 48 36.48 25.66 5.73
C SER A 48 36.28 26.94 6.54
N GLN A 49 37.37 27.61 6.93
CA GLN A 49 37.30 28.88 7.66
C GLN A 49 36.58 29.97 6.86
N LYS A 50 36.84 30.06 5.55
CA LYS A 50 36.14 31.03 4.66
C LYS A 50 34.66 30.71 4.48
N MET A 51 34.28 29.42 4.54
CA MET A 51 32.87 29.02 4.56
C MET A 51 32.18 29.40 5.88
N GLU A 52 32.87 29.29 7.02
CA GLU A 52 32.37 29.75 8.33
C GLU A 52 32.19 31.29 8.36
N GLU A 53 33.03 32.03 7.64
CA GLU A 53 32.88 33.48 7.42
C GLU A 53 31.74 33.84 6.43
N GLY A 54 30.97 32.86 5.93
CA GLY A 54 29.79 33.07 5.09
C GLY A 54 30.03 33.11 3.58
N MET A 55 31.25 32.81 3.11
CA MET A 55 31.58 32.81 1.68
C MET A 55 30.97 31.58 0.95
N PRO A 56 30.46 31.73 -0.29
CA PRO A 56 30.00 30.62 -1.11
C PRO A 56 31.07 29.54 -1.30
N LEU A 57 30.67 28.26 -1.32
CA LEU A 57 31.57 27.09 -1.34
C LEU A 57 32.68 27.17 -2.40
N VAL A 58 32.32 27.54 -3.63
CA VAL A 58 33.27 27.62 -4.76
C VAL A 58 34.22 28.81 -4.60
N GLU A 59 33.71 29.94 -4.11
CA GLU A 59 34.53 31.13 -3.85
C GLU A 59 35.50 30.90 -2.69
N ALA A 60 35.05 30.26 -1.60
CA ALA A 60 35.88 29.92 -0.45
C ALA A 60 37.03 28.98 -0.84
N ALA A 61 36.76 27.98 -1.68
CA ALA A 61 37.78 27.07 -2.18
C ALA A 61 38.80 27.75 -3.10
N LEU A 62 38.36 28.63 -3.99
CA LEU A 62 39.23 29.40 -4.88
C LEU A 62 40.11 30.40 -4.12
N GLU A 63 39.54 31.08 -3.14
CA GLU A 63 40.25 32.07 -2.33
C GLU A 63 41.29 31.39 -1.42
N ALA A 64 40.95 30.27 -0.78
CA ALA A 64 41.88 29.46 -0.02
C ALA A 64 43.06 28.96 -0.88
N ALA A 65 42.77 28.52 -2.10
CA ALA A 65 43.80 28.11 -3.05
C ALA A 65 44.73 29.26 -3.43
N ARG A 66 44.19 30.46 -3.71
CA ARG A 66 44.98 31.66 -4.05
C ARG A 66 45.88 32.11 -2.91
N LEU A 67 45.34 32.17 -1.69
CA LEU A 67 46.09 32.57 -0.50
C LEU A 67 47.24 31.60 -0.18
N ARG A 68 47.03 30.30 -0.40
CA ARG A 68 48.03 29.26 -0.13
C ARG A 68 48.95 28.94 -1.30
N PHE A 69 48.63 29.37 -2.51
CA PHE A 69 49.43 29.09 -3.70
C PHE A 69 50.89 29.56 -3.56
N ARG A 70 51.11 30.84 -3.21
CA ARG A 70 52.48 31.39 -3.10
C ARG A 70 53.32 30.70 -2.01
N PRO A 71 52.84 30.52 -0.76
CA PRO A 71 53.59 29.81 0.27
C PRO A 71 53.86 28.33 -0.06
N ILE A 72 52.90 27.62 -0.67
CA ILE A 72 53.06 26.21 -1.04
C ILE A 72 54.14 26.09 -2.13
N VAL A 73 54.07 26.89 -3.19
CA VAL A 73 55.08 26.86 -4.26
C VAL A 73 56.46 27.24 -3.73
N MET A 74 56.56 28.24 -2.87
CA MET A 74 57.84 28.66 -2.27
C MET A 74 58.49 27.53 -1.45
N THR A 75 57.74 26.92 -0.53
CA THR A 75 58.26 25.85 0.34
C THR A 75 58.57 24.59 -0.44
N SER A 76 57.74 24.24 -1.41
CA SER A 76 57.97 23.11 -2.29
C SER A 76 59.20 23.30 -3.17
N MET A 77 59.38 24.48 -3.78
CA MET A 77 60.54 24.76 -4.62
C MET A 77 61.84 24.83 -3.81
N ALA A 78 61.81 25.46 -2.64
CA ALA A 78 62.97 25.48 -1.74
C ALA A 78 63.39 24.06 -1.33
N PHE A 79 62.42 23.21 -1.03
CA PHE A 79 62.69 21.80 -0.72
C PHE A 79 63.23 21.04 -1.93
N VAL A 80 62.57 21.14 -3.09
CA VAL A 80 63.00 20.53 -4.36
C VAL A 80 64.43 20.93 -4.74
N LEU A 81 64.79 22.21 -4.61
CA LEU A 81 66.15 22.68 -4.86
C LEU A 81 67.15 22.13 -3.82
N GLY A 82 66.73 22.02 -2.55
CA GLY A 82 67.56 21.45 -1.48
C GLY A 82 67.88 19.96 -1.64
N ILE A 83 67.02 19.20 -2.31
CA ILE A 83 67.24 17.77 -2.62
C ILE A 83 67.91 17.51 -3.97
N ILE A 84 68.12 18.51 -4.84
CA ILE A 84 68.86 18.34 -6.12
C ILE A 84 70.25 17.70 -5.92
N PRO A 85 71.07 18.08 -4.92
CA PRO A 85 72.36 17.44 -4.70
C PRO A 85 72.26 15.94 -4.40
N LEU A 86 71.17 15.47 -3.78
CA LEU A 86 70.93 14.05 -3.54
C LEU A 86 70.60 13.31 -4.84
N VAL A 87 69.88 13.96 -5.76
CA VAL A 87 69.49 13.43 -7.08
C VAL A 87 70.70 13.16 -7.98
N PHE A 88 71.80 13.89 -7.79
CA PHE A 88 73.05 13.77 -8.57
C PHE A 88 74.27 13.34 -7.72
N ALA A 89 74.05 12.82 -6.51
CA ALA A 89 75.13 12.47 -5.59
C ALA A 89 76.10 11.43 -6.18
N THR A 90 77.40 11.64 -6.06
CA THR A 90 78.45 10.68 -6.44
C THR A 90 79.29 10.25 -5.22
N GLY A 91 79.99 9.11 -5.32
CA GLY A 91 80.82 8.55 -4.24
C GLY A 91 80.13 7.46 -3.39
N ALA A 92 80.69 7.14 -2.23
CA ALA A 92 80.16 6.09 -1.35
C ALA A 92 78.72 6.42 -0.89
N GLY A 93 77.82 5.44 -0.92
CA GLY A 93 76.40 5.65 -0.58
C GLY A 93 75.61 6.49 -1.59
N ALA A 94 76.12 6.68 -2.82
CA ALA A 94 75.41 7.41 -3.88
C ALA A 94 74.08 6.74 -4.26
N ALA A 95 74.02 5.42 -4.36
CA ALA A 95 72.79 4.69 -4.72
C ALA A 95 71.62 4.99 -3.75
N ALA A 96 71.88 4.96 -2.44
CA ALA A 96 70.88 5.27 -1.41
C ALA A 96 70.39 6.73 -1.48
N ARG A 97 71.33 7.68 -1.69
CA ARG A 97 71.01 9.12 -1.79
C ARG A 97 70.25 9.46 -3.08
N GLN A 98 70.61 8.84 -4.20
CA GLN A 98 69.94 9.01 -5.49
C GLN A 98 68.53 8.41 -5.48
N SER A 99 68.36 7.22 -4.89
CA SER A 99 67.06 6.56 -4.77
C SER A 99 66.06 7.38 -3.94
N MET A 100 66.48 7.82 -2.75
CA MET A 100 65.69 8.70 -1.89
C MET A 100 65.44 10.07 -2.55
N GLY A 101 66.50 10.71 -3.06
CA GLY A 101 66.44 12.05 -3.64
C GLY A 101 65.54 12.11 -4.88
N THR A 102 65.64 11.12 -5.77
CA THR A 102 64.85 11.08 -7.02
C THR A 102 63.37 10.85 -6.75
N GLY A 103 63.03 9.94 -5.82
CA GLY A 103 61.65 9.70 -5.43
C GLY A 103 60.99 10.94 -4.81
N VAL A 104 61.68 11.59 -3.88
CA VAL A 104 61.17 12.80 -3.24
C VAL A 104 61.09 13.96 -4.23
N PHE A 105 62.07 14.12 -5.12
CA PHE A 105 62.09 15.16 -6.15
C PHE A 105 60.90 15.06 -7.11
N GLY A 106 60.70 13.87 -7.70
CA GLY A 106 59.59 13.64 -8.64
C GLY A 106 58.22 13.75 -7.99
N GLY A 107 58.10 13.17 -6.78
CA GLY A 107 56.87 13.23 -6.01
C GLY A 107 56.49 14.64 -5.58
N MET A 108 57.46 15.46 -5.17
CA MET A 108 57.20 16.82 -4.70
C MET A 108 56.83 17.77 -5.84
N LEU A 109 57.47 17.64 -7.00
CA LEU A 109 57.10 18.42 -8.19
C LEU A 109 55.66 18.14 -8.63
N LEU A 110 55.31 16.85 -8.74
CA LEU A 110 53.98 16.45 -9.19
C LEU A 110 52.91 16.78 -8.15
N ALA A 111 53.17 16.56 -6.85
CA ALA A 111 52.25 16.92 -5.77
C ALA A 111 52.01 18.44 -5.70
N THR A 112 53.06 19.25 -5.85
CA THR A 112 52.94 20.72 -5.73
C THR A 112 52.07 21.31 -6.84
N PHE A 113 52.19 20.80 -8.07
CA PHE A 113 51.45 21.33 -9.20
C PHE A 113 50.04 20.74 -9.32
N ILE A 114 49.89 19.43 -9.13
CA ILE A 114 48.60 18.76 -9.29
C ILE A 114 47.73 18.95 -8.07
N ALA A 115 48.27 18.81 -6.85
CA ALA A 115 47.44 18.89 -5.65
C ALA A 115 46.88 20.30 -5.43
N THR A 116 47.64 21.37 -5.73
CA THR A 116 47.14 22.75 -5.57
C THR A 116 45.95 23.09 -6.47
N ILE A 117 45.84 22.44 -7.64
CA ILE A 117 44.71 22.61 -8.58
C ILE A 117 43.54 21.69 -8.22
N PHE A 118 43.82 20.44 -7.84
CA PHE A 118 42.78 19.42 -7.64
C PHE A 118 42.18 19.42 -6.23
N ILE A 119 42.91 19.85 -5.19
CA ILE A 119 42.38 19.90 -3.82
C ILE A 119 41.14 20.80 -3.72
N PRO A 120 41.11 22.03 -4.27
CA PRO A 120 39.92 22.88 -4.25
C PRO A 120 38.73 22.23 -4.98
N LEU A 121 38.98 21.58 -6.11
CA LEU A 121 37.96 20.87 -6.88
C LEU A 121 37.35 19.69 -6.09
N PHE A 122 38.18 18.89 -5.43
CA PHE A 122 37.69 17.80 -4.60
C PHE A 122 36.97 18.29 -3.35
N PHE A 123 37.45 19.38 -2.75
CA PHE A 123 36.78 20.01 -1.61
C PHE A 123 35.38 20.50 -2.00
N THR A 124 35.21 21.21 -3.12
CA THR A 124 33.87 21.63 -3.57
C THR A 124 32.99 20.44 -3.89
N TRP A 125 33.49 19.40 -4.55
CA TRP A 125 32.71 18.21 -4.89
C TRP A 125 32.19 17.46 -3.65
N LEU A 126 33.05 17.18 -2.66
CA LEU A 126 32.68 16.48 -1.42
C LEU A 126 31.75 17.30 -0.51
N THR A 127 31.86 18.62 -0.55
CA THR A 127 31.07 19.50 0.35
C THR A 127 29.72 19.88 -0.26
N ASN A 128 29.57 19.79 -1.59
CA ASN A 128 28.31 20.05 -2.30
C ASN A 128 27.25 18.98 -2.03
N GLU A 129 27.64 17.75 -1.67
CA GLU A 129 26.70 16.68 -1.30
C GLU A 129 25.97 16.92 0.04
N LYS A 130 26.39 17.91 0.85
CA LYS A 130 25.79 18.20 2.16
C LYS A 130 24.75 19.33 2.18
N LYS A 131 24.43 19.98 1.05
CA LYS A 131 23.51 21.14 1.00
C LYS A 131 22.20 20.88 0.24
N VAL A 132 21.52 19.78 0.54
CA VAL A 132 20.07 19.65 0.33
C VAL A 132 19.41 19.37 1.67
N ARG A 133 19.14 20.44 2.45
CA ARG A 133 18.08 20.58 3.46
C ARG A 133 18.43 21.75 4.37
N HIS A 134 17.75 22.88 4.18
CA HIS A 134 17.30 23.74 5.27
C HIS A 134 16.18 24.64 4.75
N HIS A 135 14.95 24.18 4.91
CA HIS A 135 13.82 25.04 5.22
C HIS A 135 13.13 24.44 6.44
N GLY A 136 12.88 25.30 7.43
CA GLY A 136 12.68 24.92 8.81
C GLY A 136 11.45 24.06 9.05
N HIS A 137 11.64 23.03 9.88
CA HIS A 137 10.70 22.56 10.88
C HIS A 137 11.53 22.00 12.04
N ILE A 138 10.99 22.11 13.25
CA ILE A 138 11.58 21.65 14.50
C ILE A 138 11.85 20.14 14.34
N VAL A 139 13.12 19.74 14.39
CA VAL A 139 13.53 18.34 14.26
C VAL A 139 13.31 17.68 15.62
N GLU A 140 12.15 17.05 15.79
CA GLU A 140 12.02 15.88 16.66
C GLU A 140 12.99 14.80 16.14
N GLU A 141 13.61 14.05 17.05
CA GLU A 141 14.66 13.06 16.79
C GLU A 141 14.44 12.25 15.49
N GLU A 142 15.06 12.71 14.40
CA GLU A 142 14.98 12.05 13.08
C GLU A 142 15.67 10.68 13.23
N SER A 143 14.89 9.59 13.27
CA SER A 143 15.46 8.25 13.24
C SER A 143 16.33 8.13 11.97
N MET A 144 17.46 7.44 12.04
CA MET A 144 18.44 7.33 10.93
C MET A 144 17.81 6.94 9.57
N LEU A 145 16.61 6.33 9.57
CA LEU A 145 15.88 5.95 8.36
C LEU A 145 14.65 6.82 8.01
N GLY A 146 14.38 7.89 8.75
CA GLY A 146 13.22 8.77 8.60
C GLY A 146 12.22 8.67 9.75
N ASP A 147 11.24 9.58 9.75
CA ASP A 147 10.22 9.65 10.81
C ASP A 147 9.32 8.41 10.79
N LEU A 148 8.87 8.03 11.98
CA LEU A 148 7.82 7.03 12.12
C LEU A 148 6.55 7.53 11.41
N TYR A 149 5.77 6.59 10.89
CA TYR A 149 4.48 6.91 10.29
C TYR A 149 3.66 7.80 11.24
N SER A 150 3.19 8.93 10.73
CA SER A 150 2.27 9.83 11.41
C SER A 150 1.02 9.99 10.55
N ARG A 151 -0.15 9.81 11.18
CA ARG A 151 -1.43 9.93 10.50
C ARG A 151 -1.67 11.40 10.09
N PRO A 152 -1.92 11.69 8.81
CA PRO A 152 -2.33 13.03 8.39
C PRO A 152 -3.64 13.43 9.05
N ALA A 153 -3.73 14.67 9.54
CA ALA A 153 -4.98 15.20 10.07
C ALA A 153 -6.06 15.22 8.96
N PRO A 154 -7.26 14.66 9.21
CA PRO A 154 -8.32 14.65 8.21
C PRO A 154 -8.80 16.07 7.95
N GLN A 155 -8.83 16.47 6.68
CA GLN A 155 -9.40 17.74 6.22
C GLN A 155 -10.89 17.55 5.90
N LEU A 156 -11.67 17.15 6.89
CA LEU A 156 -13.12 16.93 6.75
C LEU A 156 -13.93 17.84 7.67
N PRO A 157 -15.19 18.16 7.32
CA PRO A 157 -16.13 18.74 8.26
C PRO A 157 -16.27 17.89 9.53
N ALA A 158 -16.44 18.53 10.68
CA ALA A 158 -16.50 17.85 11.98
C ALA A 158 -17.79 17.04 12.20
N GLU A 159 -18.90 17.45 11.57
CA GLU A 159 -20.23 16.88 11.79
C GLU A 159 -21.00 16.67 10.47
N TYR A 160 -21.86 15.65 10.47
CA TYR A 160 -22.87 15.45 9.42
C TYR A 160 -24.13 16.26 9.77
N GLY A 161 -24.22 17.50 9.29
CA GLY A 161 -25.38 18.38 9.52
C GLY A 161 -25.30 19.18 10.84
N ALA A 162 -26.46 19.63 11.34
CA ALA A 162 -26.57 20.63 12.42
C ALA A 162 -26.89 20.07 13.83
N ALA A 163 -26.89 18.74 14.00
CA ALA A 163 -27.23 18.12 15.27
C ALA A 163 -25.96 17.62 15.99
N GLY A 164 -25.70 18.17 17.17
CA GLY A 164 -24.48 17.95 17.94
C GLY A 164 -24.14 16.47 18.16
N ALA A 165 -22.86 16.18 18.00
CA ALA A 165 -22.33 14.82 18.02
C ALA A 165 -22.39 14.16 19.41
N ASN A 166 -23.12 13.05 19.54
CA ASN A 166 -23.06 12.18 20.71
C ASN A 166 -22.25 10.92 20.41
N ALA A 167 -21.38 10.52 21.34
CA ALA A 167 -20.66 9.25 21.24
C ALA A 167 -21.65 8.08 21.33
N LEU A 168 -21.56 7.13 20.39
CA LEU A 168 -22.38 5.92 20.39
C LEU A 168 -22.12 5.07 21.63
N SER A 169 -23.18 4.54 22.26
CA SER A 169 -23.06 3.55 23.34
C SER A 169 -22.48 2.21 22.83
N ALA A 170 -21.99 1.35 23.73
CA ALA A 170 -21.45 0.05 23.35
C ALA A 170 -22.51 -0.88 22.72
N GLU A 171 -23.75 -0.82 23.20
CA GLU A 171 -24.89 -1.55 22.62
C GLU A 171 -25.22 -1.05 21.20
N GLN A 172 -25.20 0.28 20.99
CA GLN A 172 -25.38 0.86 19.66
C GLN A 172 -24.25 0.45 18.71
N GLN A 173 -23.01 0.37 19.19
CA GLN A 173 -21.87 -0.09 18.39
C GLN A 173 -22.01 -1.57 17.99
N LEU A 174 -22.38 -2.45 18.94
CA LEU A 174 -22.60 -3.87 18.64
C LEU A 174 -23.76 -4.06 17.64
N ALA A 175 -24.85 -3.33 17.84
CA ALA A 175 -25.99 -3.35 16.94
C ALA A 175 -25.62 -2.85 15.53
N LEU A 176 -24.70 -1.89 15.41
CA LEU A 176 -24.17 -1.46 14.12
C LEU A 176 -23.30 -2.54 13.46
N GLN A 177 -22.50 -3.31 14.21
CA GLN A 177 -21.69 -4.39 13.64
C GLN A 177 -22.54 -5.51 13.02
N GLN A 178 -23.72 -5.77 13.58
CA GLN A 178 -24.72 -6.73 13.06
C GLN A 178 -25.98 -6.02 12.57
N TRP A 179 -25.84 -4.88 11.90
CA TRP A 179 -26.94 -3.99 11.53
C TRP A 179 -28.15 -4.65 10.84
N TRP A 180 -27.97 -5.76 10.13
CA TRP A 180 -29.08 -6.48 9.49
C TRP A 180 -30.09 -7.03 10.50
N THR A 181 -29.67 -7.30 11.75
CA THR A 181 -30.57 -7.75 12.82
C THR A 181 -31.56 -6.66 13.24
N LEU A 182 -31.26 -5.38 12.96
CA LEU A 182 -32.13 -4.24 13.26
C LEU A 182 -33.43 -4.25 12.44
N PHE A 183 -33.47 -4.98 11.33
CA PHE A 183 -34.70 -5.19 10.56
C PHE A 183 -35.68 -6.17 11.26
N ASN A 184 -35.27 -6.81 12.34
CA ASN A 184 -36.06 -7.78 13.12
C ASN A 184 -36.63 -8.92 12.26
N ASP A 185 -35.86 -9.39 11.27
CA ASP A 185 -36.25 -10.46 10.37
C ASP A 185 -35.29 -11.66 10.51
N ASN A 186 -35.80 -12.75 11.10
CA ASN A 186 -35.01 -13.96 11.35
C ASN A 186 -34.54 -14.64 10.06
N GLN A 187 -35.32 -14.57 8.98
CA GLN A 187 -34.93 -15.16 7.71
C GLN A 187 -33.80 -14.37 7.06
N LEU A 188 -33.84 -13.03 7.14
CA LEU A 188 -32.72 -12.18 6.74
C LEU A 188 -31.44 -12.54 7.51
N ASN A 189 -31.53 -12.65 8.83
CA ASN A 189 -30.39 -12.99 9.68
C ASN A 189 -29.74 -14.31 9.26
N GLN A 190 -30.55 -15.36 9.07
CA GLN A 190 -30.06 -16.68 8.63
C GLN A 190 -29.40 -16.65 7.25
N LEU A 191 -29.95 -15.87 6.31
CA LEU A 191 -29.37 -15.74 4.97
C LEU A 191 -28.01 -15.03 5.01
N VAL A 192 -27.89 -13.96 5.80
CA VAL A 192 -26.61 -13.25 5.98
C VAL A 192 -25.59 -14.15 6.65
N ASP A 193 -25.95 -14.84 7.74
CA ASP A 193 -25.04 -15.77 8.43
C ASP A 193 -24.57 -16.90 7.51
N THR A 194 -25.48 -17.46 6.71
CA THR A 194 -25.15 -18.50 5.73
C THR A 194 -24.20 -17.96 4.65
N ALA A 195 -24.45 -16.75 4.15
CA ALA A 195 -23.56 -16.12 3.17
C ALA A 195 -22.17 -15.86 3.75
N LEU A 196 -22.08 -15.27 4.94
CA LEU A 196 -20.79 -15.02 5.60
C LEU A 196 -19.99 -16.31 5.84
N ALA A 197 -20.67 -17.43 6.12
CA ALA A 197 -20.02 -18.72 6.34
C ALA A 197 -19.60 -19.43 5.05
N LYS A 198 -20.42 -19.40 4.00
CA LYS A 198 -20.26 -20.27 2.81
C LYS A 198 -19.83 -19.56 1.53
N ASN A 199 -19.83 -18.23 1.48
CA ASN A 199 -19.55 -17.49 0.26
C ASN A 199 -18.09 -17.63 -0.20
N ASN A 200 -17.90 -17.94 -1.49
CA ASN A 200 -16.56 -18.15 -2.05
C ASN A 200 -15.68 -16.88 -2.08
N ASN A 201 -16.26 -15.67 -2.13
CA ASN A 201 -15.49 -14.43 -2.05
C ASN A 201 -14.94 -14.19 -0.63
N VAL A 202 -15.64 -14.65 0.40
CA VAL A 202 -15.13 -14.64 1.78
C VAL A 202 -13.98 -15.64 1.91
N GLN A 203 -14.14 -16.86 1.38
CA GLN A 203 -13.08 -17.86 1.35
C GLN A 203 -11.84 -17.37 0.59
N LEU A 204 -12.02 -16.68 -0.55
CA LEU A 204 -10.96 -16.01 -1.29
C LEU A 204 -10.25 -14.94 -0.45
N ALA A 205 -11.00 -14.14 0.31
CA ALA A 205 -10.42 -13.12 1.19
C ALA A 205 -9.63 -13.74 2.35
N VAL A 206 -10.08 -14.86 2.91
CA VAL A 206 -9.33 -15.63 3.92
C VAL A 206 -8.03 -16.17 3.33
N ALA A 207 -8.06 -16.78 2.14
CA ALA A 207 -6.86 -17.27 1.47
C ALA A 207 -5.82 -16.16 1.19
N ARG A 208 -6.28 -14.93 0.86
CA ARG A 208 -5.39 -13.76 0.72
C ARG A 208 -4.73 -13.36 2.04
N ILE A 209 -5.42 -13.52 3.18
CA ILE A 209 -4.82 -13.28 4.50
C ILE A 209 -3.74 -14.33 4.77
N GLU A 210 -3.99 -15.60 4.46
CA GLU A 210 -3.01 -16.67 4.60
C GLU A 210 -1.78 -16.44 3.72
N GLU A 211 -1.98 -15.99 2.47
CA GLU A 211 -0.90 -15.60 1.56
C GLU A 211 -0.08 -14.44 2.14
N ALA A 212 -0.74 -13.37 2.60
CA ALA A 212 -0.06 -12.21 3.17
C ALA A 212 0.69 -12.54 4.49
N ASP A 213 0.16 -13.47 5.30
CA ASP A 213 0.84 -13.97 6.49
C ASP A 213 2.10 -14.77 6.13
N ALA A 214 2.00 -15.64 5.13
CA ALA A 214 3.14 -16.40 4.62
C ALA A 214 4.23 -15.46 4.07
N GLN A 215 3.85 -14.44 3.30
CA GLN A 215 4.78 -13.42 2.79
C GLN A 215 5.44 -12.62 3.92
N MET A 216 4.69 -12.22 4.95
CA MET A 216 5.25 -11.56 6.13
C MET A 216 6.26 -12.46 6.84
N ARG A 217 5.95 -13.75 7.02
CA ARG A 217 6.89 -14.72 7.63
C ARG A 217 8.12 -14.96 6.76
N GLU A 218 7.97 -15.02 5.44
CA GLU A 218 9.09 -15.15 4.50
C GLU A 218 10.04 -13.95 4.60
N ILE A 219 9.50 -12.73 4.58
CA ILE A 219 10.29 -11.50 4.71
C ILE A 219 10.93 -11.43 6.10
N GLY A 220 10.19 -11.80 7.15
CA GLY A 220 10.67 -11.87 8.53
C GLY A 220 11.78 -12.90 8.74
N ALA A 221 11.83 -13.99 7.95
CA ALA A 221 12.89 -14.98 8.01
C ALA A 221 14.27 -14.40 7.66
N ASN A 222 14.34 -13.31 6.89
CA ASN A 222 15.60 -12.61 6.61
C ASN A 222 16.24 -11.99 7.87
N LEU A 223 15.48 -11.82 8.96
CA LEU A 223 16.02 -11.39 10.26
C LEU A 223 16.76 -12.50 11.02
N LEU A 224 16.75 -13.74 10.51
CA LEU A 224 17.41 -14.89 11.09
C LEU A 224 18.56 -15.35 10.19
N PRO A 225 19.60 -16.00 10.77
CA PRO A 225 20.64 -16.62 9.96
C PRO A 225 20.06 -17.77 9.13
N THR A 226 20.50 -17.88 7.88
CA THR A 226 20.20 -19.06 7.05
C THR A 226 21.33 -20.07 7.17
N VAL A 227 21.00 -21.36 7.12
CA VAL A 227 21.98 -22.45 7.10
C VAL A 227 21.64 -23.37 5.94
N THR A 228 22.61 -23.60 5.06
CA THR A 228 22.44 -24.43 3.87
C THR A 228 23.45 -25.58 3.87
N ALA A 229 22.97 -26.80 3.64
CA ALA A 229 23.86 -27.94 3.42
C ALA A 229 24.27 -27.97 1.94
N THR A 230 25.57 -28.01 1.68
CA THR A 230 26.12 -28.06 0.33
C THR A 230 27.01 -29.28 0.17
N GLY A 231 26.94 -29.90 -1.01
CA GLY A 231 27.78 -31.01 -1.41
C GLY A 231 28.20 -30.81 -2.86
N SER A 232 29.49 -30.88 -3.14
CA SER A 232 30.01 -30.73 -4.50
C SER A 232 31.17 -31.69 -4.76
N GLY A 233 31.26 -32.18 -5.99
CA GLY A 233 32.36 -32.97 -6.50
C GLY A 233 32.81 -32.37 -7.82
N LEU A 234 34.01 -31.81 -7.83
CA LEU A 234 34.62 -31.21 -9.01
C LEU A 234 35.75 -32.10 -9.50
N ARG A 235 35.74 -32.41 -10.80
CA ARG A 235 36.87 -33.02 -11.50
C ARG A 235 37.25 -32.13 -12.67
N ASN A 236 38.38 -31.44 -12.59
CA ASN A 236 38.83 -30.51 -13.62
C ASN A 236 40.24 -30.86 -14.12
N ARG A 237 40.43 -30.80 -15.44
CA ARG A 237 41.75 -30.89 -16.06
C ARG A 237 42.27 -29.48 -16.30
N VAL A 238 43.48 -29.20 -15.83
CA VAL A 238 44.16 -27.92 -16.06
C VAL A 238 45.07 -28.07 -17.28
N THR A 239 45.19 -27.02 -18.10
CA THR A 239 46.09 -27.02 -19.26
C THR A 239 47.55 -27.10 -18.81
N GLU A 240 48.32 -27.93 -19.50
CA GLU A 240 49.76 -28.10 -19.25
C GLU A 240 50.59 -27.10 -20.05
N SER A 241 49.98 -26.39 -21.01
CA SER A 241 50.61 -25.33 -21.80
C SER A 241 50.41 -23.93 -21.20
N GLY A 242 50.08 -23.84 -19.90
CA GLY A 242 49.85 -22.58 -19.20
C GLY A 242 51.14 -21.92 -18.70
N VAL A 243 51.01 -20.65 -18.30
CA VAL A 243 52.13 -19.85 -17.72
C VAL A 243 52.63 -20.43 -16.38
N PHE A 244 51.79 -21.23 -15.71
CA PHE A 244 52.14 -21.90 -14.46
C PHE A 244 52.22 -23.42 -14.67
N PRO A 245 53.31 -24.09 -14.22
CA PRO A 245 53.42 -25.53 -14.28
C PRO A 245 52.35 -26.23 -13.44
N VAL A 246 51.86 -27.37 -13.91
CA VAL A 246 50.85 -28.16 -13.21
C VAL A 246 51.51 -28.99 -12.12
N PHE A 247 51.25 -28.64 -10.87
CA PHE A 247 51.66 -29.43 -9.71
C PHE A 247 50.58 -30.45 -9.31
N GLY A 248 50.99 -31.68 -8.97
CA GLY A 248 50.13 -32.76 -8.49
C GLY A 248 49.34 -33.49 -9.59
N ASN A 249 48.30 -34.24 -9.20
CA ASN A 249 47.48 -35.01 -10.14
C ASN A 249 46.67 -34.10 -11.08
N ASN A 250 46.68 -34.41 -12.38
CA ASN A 250 45.88 -33.78 -13.43
C ASN A 250 45.17 -34.88 -14.24
N PRO A 251 43.82 -34.96 -14.26
CA PRO A 251 42.85 -34.03 -13.70
C PRO A 251 42.79 -34.06 -12.16
N ARG A 252 42.53 -32.87 -11.59
CA ARG A 252 42.32 -32.68 -10.15
C ARG A 252 40.91 -33.10 -9.76
N LYS A 253 40.77 -33.62 -8.55
CA LYS A 253 39.49 -33.96 -7.94
C LYS A 253 39.38 -33.21 -6.63
N THR A 254 38.23 -32.59 -6.38
CA THR A 254 37.92 -31.93 -5.12
C THR A 254 36.49 -32.27 -4.74
N TYR A 255 36.32 -32.88 -3.59
CA TYR A 255 35.03 -33.17 -2.98
C TYR A 255 34.87 -32.26 -1.76
N LYS A 256 33.71 -31.59 -1.65
CA LYS A 256 33.35 -30.73 -0.52
C LYS A 256 31.97 -31.12 -0.02
N VAL A 257 31.81 -31.24 1.29
CA VAL A 257 30.51 -31.33 1.95
C VAL A 257 30.56 -30.43 3.17
N GLY A 258 29.56 -29.57 3.37
CA GLY A 258 29.55 -28.67 4.51
C GLY A 258 28.23 -27.93 4.69
N LEU A 259 28.11 -27.32 5.85
CA LEU A 259 27.06 -26.37 6.19
C LEU A 259 27.61 -24.96 5.95
N ASN A 260 26.85 -24.14 5.22
CA ASN A 260 27.15 -22.74 4.99
C ASN A 260 26.09 -21.91 5.69
N GLY A 261 26.51 -21.11 6.68
CA GLY A 261 25.68 -20.13 7.35
C GLY A 261 25.88 -18.73 6.76
N SER A 262 24.80 -17.99 6.56
CA SER A 262 24.84 -16.58 6.17
C SER A 262 23.84 -15.75 6.97
N TYR A 263 24.24 -14.56 7.40
CA TYR A 263 23.40 -13.67 8.20
C TYR A 263 23.74 -12.19 7.93
N GLU A 264 22.75 -11.40 7.52
CA GLU A 264 22.89 -9.94 7.36
C GLU A 264 22.56 -9.26 8.69
N LEU A 265 23.51 -8.51 9.26
CA LEU A 265 23.31 -7.78 10.52
C LEU A 265 22.49 -6.52 10.26
N ASP A 266 21.26 -6.47 10.79
CA ASP A 266 20.33 -5.35 10.58
C ASP A 266 20.57 -4.16 11.53
N LEU A 267 21.78 -3.57 11.46
CA LEU A 267 22.15 -2.42 12.29
C LEU A 267 21.29 -1.19 12.00
N TRP A 268 20.98 -0.96 10.72
CA TRP A 268 20.26 0.23 10.27
C TRP A 268 18.75 0.07 10.38
N GLY A 269 18.22 -1.15 10.45
CA GLY A 269 16.77 -1.41 10.48
C GLY A 269 16.17 -1.70 9.10
N LYS A 270 16.96 -1.92 8.05
CA LYS A 270 16.51 -2.28 6.70
C LYS A 270 15.55 -3.47 6.73
N LEU A 271 15.95 -4.56 7.38
CA LEU A 271 15.17 -5.81 7.39
C LEU A 271 13.97 -5.69 8.33
N ARG A 272 14.12 -5.00 9.46
CA ARG A 272 13.01 -4.69 10.37
C ARG A 272 11.93 -3.84 9.70
N ARG A 273 12.31 -2.81 8.93
CA ARG A 273 11.37 -1.97 8.17
C ARG A 273 10.72 -2.71 7.01
N ALA A 274 11.45 -3.61 6.34
CA ALA A 274 10.85 -4.49 5.33
C ALA A 274 9.77 -5.41 5.93
N ASN A 275 10.03 -5.98 7.12
CA ASN A 275 9.05 -6.78 7.84
C ASN A 275 7.87 -5.94 8.37
N GLU A 276 8.11 -4.70 8.79
CA GLU A 276 7.04 -3.74 9.15
C GLU A 276 6.12 -3.44 7.96
N ALA A 277 6.68 -3.24 6.76
CA ALA A 277 5.89 -3.06 5.54
C ALA A 277 5.02 -4.29 5.24
N ALA A 278 5.61 -5.49 5.31
CA ALA A 278 4.89 -6.74 5.10
C ALA A 278 3.77 -6.96 6.12
N ARG A 279 4.03 -6.62 7.40
CA ARG A 279 3.02 -6.68 8.47
C ARG A 279 1.87 -5.70 8.22
N ALA A 280 2.17 -4.48 7.78
CA ALA A 280 1.14 -3.52 7.40
C ALA A 280 0.29 -4.05 6.23
N GLN A 281 0.89 -4.70 5.23
CA GLN A 281 0.15 -5.33 4.13
C GLN A 281 -0.75 -6.48 4.59
N LEU A 282 -0.30 -7.30 5.56
CA LEU A 282 -1.14 -8.32 6.19
C LEU A 282 -2.34 -7.68 6.89
N LEU A 283 -2.13 -6.60 7.66
CA LEU A 283 -3.22 -5.86 8.31
C LEU A 283 -4.18 -5.27 7.27
N ALA A 284 -3.67 -4.64 6.21
CA ALA A 284 -4.47 -4.14 5.09
C ALA A 284 -5.37 -5.23 4.50
N THR A 285 -4.83 -6.43 4.32
CA THR A 285 -5.58 -7.59 3.79
C THR A 285 -6.67 -8.08 4.75
N ARG A 286 -6.43 -8.01 6.06
CA ARG A 286 -7.48 -8.28 7.07
C ARG A 286 -8.63 -7.27 6.96
N TYR A 287 -8.31 -5.99 6.83
CA TYR A 287 -9.31 -4.94 6.60
C TYR A 287 -10.08 -5.12 5.28
N ALA A 288 -9.38 -5.54 4.22
CA ALA A 288 -10.00 -5.86 2.94
C ALA A 288 -11.04 -6.99 3.06
N LYS A 289 -10.75 -8.03 3.86
CA LYS A 289 -11.73 -9.09 4.16
C LYS A 289 -12.97 -8.54 4.87
N GLU A 290 -12.79 -7.61 5.81
CA GLU A 290 -13.95 -7.01 6.50
C GLU A 290 -14.80 -6.15 5.54
N ALA A 291 -14.18 -5.44 4.60
CA ALA A 291 -14.90 -4.74 3.54
C ALA A 291 -15.70 -5.70 2.64
N VAL A 292 -15.14 -6.88 2.32
CA VAL A 292 -15.83 -7.94 1.56
C VAL A 292 -17.05 -8.45 2.33
N THR A 293 -16.90 -8.76 3.62
CA THR A 293 -18.02 -9.23 4.45
C THR A 293 -19.10 -8.16 4.58
N TRP A 294 -18.72 -6.90 4.71
CA TRP A 294 -19.66 -5.78 4.79
C TRP A 294 -20.50 -5.64 3.51
N SER A 295 -19.81 -5.61 2.36
CA SER A 295 -20.45 -5.55 1.05
C SER A 295 -21.36 -6.76 0.80
N LEU A 296 -20.94 -7.96 1.22
CA LEU A 296 -21.73 -9.18 1.11
C LEU A 296 -23.02 -9.10 1.93
N SER A 297 -22.95 -8.67 3.19
CA SER A 297 -24.15 -8.49 4.04
C SER A 297 -25.14 -7.50 3.42
N SER A 298 -24.65 -6.39 2.86
CA SER A 298 -25.50 -5.40 2.17
C SER A 298 -26.15 -5.96 0.91
N LEU A 299 -25.42 -6.72 0.09
CA LEU A 299 -25.97 -7.36 -1.11
C LEU A 299 -27.06 -8.37 -0.78
N VAL A 300 -26.84 -9.22 0.23
CA VAL A 300 -27.85 -10.20 0.69
C VAL A 300 -29.10 -9.47 1.19
N ALA A 301 -28.94 -8.44 2.03
CA ALA A 301 -30.06 -7.67 2.55
C ALA A 301 -30.85 -6.97 1.43
N ASN A 302 -30.16 -6.30 0.48
CA ASN A 302 -30.81 -5.63 -0.64
C ASN A 302 -31.62 -6.59 -1.52
N HIS A 303 -31.06 -7.76 -1.87
CA HIS A 303 -31.81 -8.76 -2.65
C HIS A 303 -32.95 -9.38 -1.87
N TYR A 304 -32.78 -9.61 -0.57
CA TYR A 304 -33.85 -10.15 0.28
C TYR A 304 -35.02 -9.17 0.42
N LEU A 305 -34.72 -7.89 0.70
CA LEU A 305 -35.73 -6.83 0.80
C LEU A 305 -36.39 -6.55 -0.56
N MET A 306 -35.65 -6.69 -1.66
CA MET A 306 -36.21 -6.68 -3.03
C MET A 306 -37.23 -7.80 -3.23
N ILE A 307 -36.93 -9.03 -2.78
CA ILE A 307 -37.90 -10.14 -2.85
C ILE A 307 -39.16 -9.82 -2.05
N ARG A 308 -39.01 -9.27 -0.83
CA ARG A 308 -40.16 -8.87 0.00
C ARG A 308 -41.00 -7.77 -0.64
N SER A 309 -40.37 -6.80 -1.31
CA SER A 309 -41.09 -5.81 -2.12
C SER A 309 -41.83 -6.47 -3.28
N LEU A 310 -41.15 -7.32 -4.07
CA LEU A 310 -41.76 -7.99 -5.22
C LEU A 310 -42.92 -8.91 -4.83
N ASP A 311 -42.81 -9.58 -3.69
CA ASP A 311 -43.88 -10.35 -3.05
C ASP A 311 -45.11 -9.47 -2.78
N ALA A 312 -44.93 -8.29 -2.17
CA ALA A 312 -46.01 -7.34 -1.93
C ALA A 312 -46.60 -6.77 -3.23
N GLN A 313 -45.76 -6.46 -4.23
CA GLN A 313 -46.22 -6.00 -5.55
C GLN A 313 -47.05 -7.08 -6.27
N LEU A 314 -46.65 -8.35 -6.20
CA LEU A 314 -47.41 -9.47 -6.74
C LEU A 314 -48.77 -9.61 -6.07
N LEU A 315 -48.85 -9.42 -4.75
CA LEU A 315 -50.13 -9.44 -4.04
C LEU A 315 -51.06 -8.32 -4.52
N VAL A 316 -50.57 -7.07 -4.52
CA VAL A 316 -51.31 -5.90 -4.99
C VAL A 316 -51.78 -6.09 -6.44
N ASN A 317 -50.88 -6.55 -7.31
CA ASN A 317 -51.21 -6.77 -8.71
C ASN A 317 -52.23 -7.90 -8.91
N THR A 318 -52.19 -8.94 -8.07
CA THR A 318 -53.19 -10.03 -8.09
C THR A 318 -54.57 -9.54 -7.67
N GLN A 319 -54.64 -8.68 -6.64
CA GLN A 319 -55.89 -8.06 -6.19
C GLN A 319 -56.47 -7.11 -7.25
N ASN A 320 -55.61 -6.31 -7.89
CA ASN A 320 -55.99 -5.43 -8.98
C ASN A 320 -56.47 -6.21 -10.20
N LEU A 321 -55.80 -7.32 -10.54
CA LEU A 321 -56.18 -8.19 -11.64
C LEU A 321 -57.58 -8.80 -11.41
N LYS A 322 -57.85 -9.28 -10.20
CA LYS A 322 -59.18 -9.78 -9.83
C LYS A 322 -60.25 -8.70 -10.01
N THR A 323 -60.00 -7.50 -9.49
CA THR A 323 -60.91 -6.35 -9.64
C THR A 323 -61.12 -5.96 -11.11
N ALA A 324 -60.07 -6.02 -11.93
CA ALA A 324 -60.16 -5.73 -13.36
C ALA A 324 -60.95 -6.81 -14.13
N GLN A 325 -60.82 -8.08 -13.73
CA GLN A 325 -61.59 -9.19 -14.30
C GLN A 325 -63.08 -9.06 -13.98
N ASP A 326 -63.43 -8.71 -12.73
CA ASP A 326 -64.82 -8.46 -12.33
C ASP A 326 -65.44 -7.29 -13.13
N SER A 327 -64.67 -6.22 -13.33
CA SER A 327 -65.09 -5.07 -14.17
C SER A 327 -65.25 -5.46 -15.65
N LEU A 328 -64.39 -6.31 -16.20
CA LEU A 328 -64.52 -6.82 -17.57
C LEU A 328 -65.77 -7.69 -17.74
N ASP A 329 -66.07 -8.56 -16.78
CA ASP A 329 -67.28 -9.38 -16.80
C ASP A 329 -68.55 -8.50 -16.76
N LEU A 330 -68.56 -7.50 -15.89
CA LEU A 330 -69.65 -6.52 -15.83
C LEU A 330 -69.82 -5.76 -17.17
N ALA A 331 -68.72 -5.29 -17.76
CA ALA A 331 -68.75 -4.58 -19.03
C ALA A 331 -69.31 -5.48 -20.16
N LYS A 332 -68.87 -6.74 -20.24
CA LYS A 332 -69.39 -7.72 -21.23
C LYS A 332 -70.89 -7.94 -21.08
N ARG A 333 -71.38 -8.18 -19.86
CA ARG A 333 -72.83 -8.36 -19.61
C ARG A 333 -73.66 -7.13 -19.97
N ARG A 334 -73.12 -5.92 -19.75
CA ARG A 334 -73.79 -4.66 -20.13
C ARG A 334 -73.84 -4.47 -21.65
N VAL A 335 -72.81 -4.90 -22.39
CA VAL A 335 -72.82 -4.91 -23.85
C VAL A 335 -73.84 -5.91 -24.38
N GLU A 336 -73.88 -7.13 -23.83
CA GLU A 336 -74.88 -8.16 -24.18
C GLU A 336 -76.32 -7.69 -23.92
N GLY A 337 -76.52 -6.93 -22.85
CA GLY A 337 -77.81 -6.30 -22.51
C GLY A 337 -78.14 -5.03 -23.30
N GLY A 338 -77.27 -4.56 -24.21
CA GLY A 338 -77.49 -3.37 -25.04
C GLY A 338 -77.41 -2.03 -24.29
N VAL A 339 -76.85 -1.99 -23.08
CA VAL A 339 -76.78 -0.81 -22.21
C VAL A 339 -75.37 -0.20 -22.09
N SER A 340 -74.40 -0.71 -22.84
CA SER A 340 -73.00 -0.23 -22.89
C SER A 340 -72.39 -0.51 -24.28
N THR A 341 -71.22 0.05 -24.57
CA THR A 341 -70.57 -0.04 -25.88
C THR A 341 -69.48 -1.11 -25.90
N ILE A 342 -69.21 -1.71 -27.07
CA ILE A 342 -68.10 -2.67 -27.21
C ILE A 342 -66.73 -2.06 -26.90
N LEU A 343 -66.61 -0.73 -27.02
CA LEU A 343 -65.42 0.02 -26.62
C LEU A 343 -65.15 -0.13 -25.12
N ASP A 344 -66.18 -0.06 -24.27
CA ASP A 344 -66.05 -0.21 -22.81
C ASP A 344 -65.50 -1.60 -22.44
N ALA A 345 -65.96 -2.65 -23.15
CA ALA A 345 -65.48 -4.01 -22.95
C ALA A 345 -64.00 -4.18 -23.36
N HIS A 346 -63.59 -3.65 -24.52
CA HIS A 346 -62.18 -3.72 -24.94
C HIS A 346 -61.26 -2.85 -24.06
N GLN A 347 -61.75 -1.73 -23.53
CA GLN A 347 -61.00 -0.94 -22.55
C GLN A 347 -60.75 -1.72 -21.25
N ALA A 348 -61.76 -2.45 -20.75
CA ALA A 348 -61.58 -3.32 -19.59
C ALA A 348 -60.64 -4.50 -19.87
N GLU A 349 -60.70 -5.07 -21.07
CA GLU A 349 -59.83 -6.17 -21.52
C GLU A 349 -58.36 -5.75 -21.60
N LEU A 350 -58.09 -4.52 -22.04
CA LEU A 350 -56.75 -3.92 -22.04
C LEU A 350 -56.14 -3.87 -20.63
N VAL A 351 -56.92 -3.49 -19.61
CA VAL A 351 -56.45 -3.43 -18.22
C VAL A 351 -56.09 -4.81 -17.71
N VAL A 352 -56.94 -5.82 -17.95
CA VAL A 352 -56.68 -7.21 -17.56
C VAL A 352 -55.37 -7.70 -18.19
N THR A 353 -55.20 -7.50 -19.49
CA THR A 353 -53.99 -7.94 -20.22
C THR A 353 -52.74 -7.22 -19.73
N THR A 354 -52.86 -5.94 -19.37
CA THR A 354 -51.76 -5.14 -18.80
C THR A 354 -51.32 -5.70 -17.44
N LEU A 355 -52.25 -5.98 -16.53
CA LEU A 355 -51.97 -6.54 -15.21
C LEU A 355 -51.43 -7.98 -15.29
N GLN A 356 -51.91 -8.78 -16.26
CA GLN A 356 -51.35 -10.11 -16.54
C GLN A 356 -49.89 -10.03 -16.99
N THR A 357 -49.57 -9.08 -17.88
CA THR A 357 -48.19 -8.86 -18.35
C THR A 357 -47.28 -8.43 -17.20
N GLN A 358 -47.75 -7.51 -16.34
CA GLN A 358 -47.01 -7.08 -15.14
C GLN A 358 -46.77 -8.24 -14.17
N THR A 359 -47.74 -9.16 -14.00
CA THR A 359 -47.55 -10.35 -13.15
C THR A 359 -46.37 -11.21 -13.61
N LEU A 360 -46.21 -11.40 -14.93
CA LEU A 360 -45.11 -12.19 -15.48
C LEU A 360 -43.75 -11.54 -15.21
N GLU A 361 -43.67 -10.22 -15.36
CA GLU A 361 -42.44 -9.48 -15.09
C GLU A 361 -42.06 -9.50 -13.61
N LEU A 362 -43.01 -9.30 -12.71
CA LEU A 362 -42.76 -9.39 -11.26
C LEU A 362 -42.28 -10.80 -10.85
N LYS A 363 -42.88 -11.85 -11.40
CA LYS A 363 -42.42 -13.24 -11.19
C LYS A 363 -40.99 -13.44 -11.68
N ARG A 364 -40.65 -12.89 -12.85
CA ARG A 364 -39.30 -12.95 -13.42
C ARG A 364 -38.28 -12.27 -12.51
N LEU A 365 -38.55 -11.03 -12.09
CA LEU A 365 -37.67 -10.25 -11.20
C LEU A 365 -37.47 -10.94 -9.84
N ARG A 366 -38.54 -11.56 -9.30
CA ARG A 366 -38.47 -12.32 -8.06
C ARG A 366 -37.54 -13.52 -8.19
N ALA A 367 -37.70 -14.32 -9.24
CA ALA A 367 -36.85 -15.47 -9.50
C ALA A 367 -35.37 -15.08 -9.69
N LEU A 368 -35.10 -13.97 -10.40
CA LEU A 368 -33.74 -13.46 -10.55
C LEU A 368 -33.12 -13.04 -9.21
N SER A 369 -33.89 -12.39 -8.34
CA SER A 369 -33.41 -12.00 -7.01
C SER A 369 -33.14 -13.22 -6.12
N GLU A 370 -33.97 -14.28 -6.21
CA GLU A 370 -33.71 -15.55 -5.53
C GLU A 370 -32.41 -16.19 -6.01
N HIS A 371 -32.16 -16.23 -7.32
CA HIS A 371 -30.92 -16.79 -7.87
C HIS A 371 -29.68 -16.02 -7.40
N GLN A 372 -29.78 -14.68 -7.24
CA GLN A 372 -28.68 -13.88 -6.69
C GLN A 372 -28.38 -14.25 -5.24
N ILE A 373 -29.40 -14.40 -4.39
CA ILE A 373 -29.18 -14.84 -3.00
C ILE A 373 -28.61 -16.25 -2.99
N GLY A 374 -29.11 -17.17 -3.82
CA GLY A 374 -28.56 -18.51 -3.94
C GLY A 374 -27.08 -18.53 -4.31
N LEU A 375 -26.64 -17.63 -5.19
CA LEU A 375 -25.22 -17.42 -5.49
C LEU A 375 -24.44 -16.89 -4.27
N LEU A 376 -24.99 -15.89 -3.56
CA LEU A 376 -24.35 -15.27 -2.41
C LEU A 376 -24.24 -16.22 -1.19
N THR A 377 -25.20 -17.12 -1.00
CA THR A 377 -25.22 -18.12 0.09
C THR A 377 -24.58 -19.45 -0.30
N ASN A 378 -24.15 -19.61 -1.55
CA ASN A 378 -23.66 -20.86 -2.13
C ASN A 378 -24.69 -22.00 -2.05
N ASP A 379 -25.97 -21.67 -2.22
CA ASP A 379 -27.09 -22.58 -2.38
C ASP A 379 -27.87 -22.22 -3.65
N LEU A 380 -27.42 -22.76 -4.79
CA LEU A 380 -28.02 -22.46 -6.10
C LEU A 380 -29.48 -22.93 -6.24
N GLY A 381 -29.92 -23.82 -5.36
CA GLY A 381 -31.30 -24.32 -5.31
C GLY A 381 -32.21 -23.55 -4.37
N LEU A 382 -31.70 -22.50 -3.70
CA LEU A 382 -32.42 -21.76 -2.67
C LEU A 382 -33.80 -21.30 -3.16
N LYS A 383 -34.81 -21.56 -2.34
CA LYS A 383 -36.17 -21.05 -2.51
C LYS A 383 -36.59 -20.30 -1.27
N ILE A 384 -37.04 -19.07 -1.46
CA ILE A 384 -37.49 -18.21 -0.37
C ILE A 384 -39.01 -18.26 -0.35
N ALA A 385 -39.55 -18.82 0.73
CA ALA A 385 -40.99 -18.84 0.94
C ALA A 385 -41.56 -17.41 0.93
N ALA A 386 -42.71 -17.25 0.28
CA ALA A 386 -43.50 -16.03 0.39
C ALA A 386 -43.82 -15.80 1.88
N GLY A 387 -43.42 -14.65 2.41
CA GLY A 387 -43.68 -14.27 3.80
C GLY A 387 -45.09 -13.70 3.96
N ASP A 388 -45.33 -12.99 5.06
CA ASP A 388 -46.52 -12.14 5.15
C ASP A 388 -46.38 -10.98 4.14
N LEU A 389 -47.12 -11.09 3.06
CA LEU A 389 -47.11 -10.18 1.91
C LEU A 389 -47.56 -8.76 2.29
N MET A 390 -48.26 -8.58 3.42
CA MET A 390 -48.71 -7.28 3.92
C MET A 390 -47.74 -6.65 4.95
N ALA A 391 -46.79 -7.43 5.48
CA ALA A 391 -45.86 -6.99 6.51
C ALA A 391 -44.42 -6.96 5.97
N MET A 392 -44.13 -6.00 5.08
CA MET A 392 -42.74 -5.66 4.78
C MET A 392 -42.00 -5.26 6.07
N PRO A 393 -40.70 -5.58 6.21
CA PRO A 393 -39.92 -5.17 7.38
C PRO A 393 -40.03 -3.67 7.67
N THR A 394 -39.93 -3.30 8.95
CA THR A 394 -39.87 -1.89 9.35
C THR A 394 -38.45 -1.38 9.19
N PRO A 395 -38.21 -0.30 8.41
CA PRO A 395 -36.88 0.27 8.27
C PRO A 395 -36.36 0.75 9.64
N PRO A 396 -35.18 0.29 10.09
CA PRO A 396 -34.60 0.78 11.33
C PRO A 396 -34.22 2.26 11.24
N VAL A 397 -34.31 2.96 12.37
CA VAL A 397 -33.97 4.38 12.48
C VAL A 397 -32.50 4.52 12.90
N ALA A 398 -31.70 5.19 12.08
CA ALA A 398 -30.31 5.47 12.41
C ALA A 398 -30.20 6.54 13.53
N PRO A 399 -29.18 6.47 14.39
CA PRO A 399 -28.88 7.52 15.38
C PRO A 399 -28.60 8.86 14.70
N THR A 400 -29.09 9.96 15.28
CA THR A 400 -28.79 11.33 14.82
C THR A 400 -27.49 11.85 15.41
N GLY A 401 -26.82 12.79 14.72
CA GLY A 401 -25.59 13.44 15.21
C GLY A 401 -24.37 12.52 15.19
N LEU A 402 -24.16 11.81 14.08
CA LEU A 402 -22.99 10.94 13.92
C LEU A 402 -21.71 11.80 13.73
N PRO A 403 -20.65 11.61 14.53
CA PRO A 403 -19.37 12.27 14.29
C PRO A 403 -18.75 11.83 12.96
N SER A 404 -18.06 12.74 12.24
CA SER A 404 -17.30 12.37 11.04
C SER A 404 -16.15 11.39 11.34
N ALA A 405 -15.67 11.36 12.59
CA ALA A 405 -14.69 10.41 13.08
C ALA A 405 -15.16 8.94 13.04
N LEU A 406 -16.47 8.67 12.96
CA LEU A 406 -16.95 7.28 12.80
C LEU A 406 -16.52 6.66 11.47
N MET A 407 -16.18 7.48 10.47
CA MET A 407 -15.72 6.99 9.17
C MET A 407 -14.30 6.45 9.20
N GLU A 408 -13.49 6.89 10.15
CA GLU A 408 -12.13 6.37 10.34
C GLU A 408 -12.12 4.90 10.80
N ALA A 409 -13.26 4.42 11.30
CA ALA A 409 -13.45 3.02 11.64
C ALA A 409 -13.72 2.14 10.42
N ARG A 410 -14.09 2.70 9.26
CA ARG A 410 -14.47 1.90 8.10
C ARG A 410 -13.31 1.01 7.62
N PRO A 411 -13.58 -0.26 7.27
CA PRO A 411 -12.54 -1.18 6.83
C PRO A 411 -11.73 -0.71 5.61
N ASP A 412 -12.37 -0.06 4.64
CA ASP A 412 -11.70 0.49 3.45
C ASP A 412 -10.73 1.64 3.78
N VAL A 413 -11.12 2.55 4.67
CA VAL A 413 -10.26 3.63 5.18
C VAL A 413 -9.07 3.05 5.95
N ARG A 414 -9.32 2.04 6.80
CA ARG A 414 -8.26 1.35 7.56
C ARG A 414 -7.30 0.56 6.68
N GLN A 415 -7.80 -0.07 5.62
CA GLN A 415 -6.98 -0.72 4.61
C GLN A 415 -6.05 0.32 3.96
N ALA A 416 -6.60 1.43 3.46
CA ALA A 416 -5.82 2.49 2.82
C ALA A 416 -4.78 3.11 3.78
N GLU A 417 -5.11 3.22 5.07
CA GLU A 417 -4.15 3.63 6.09
C GLU A 417 -2.99 2.62 6.22
N GLN A 418 -3.27 1.32 6.28
CA GLN A 418 -2.20 0.31 6.38
C GLN A 418 -1.35 0.24 5.10
N ASP A 419 -1.94 0.45 3.93
CA ASP A 419 -1.17 0.58 2.68
C ASP A 419 -0.21 1.79 2.77
N MET A 420 -0.63 2.89 3.41
CA MET A 420 0.24 4.06 3.65
C MET A 420 1.37 3.75 4.65
N VAL A 421 1.08 3.02 5.72
CA VAL A 421 2.11 2.54 6.68
C VAL A 421 3.14 1.67 5.95
N SER A 422 2.69 0.76 5.09
CA SER A 422 3.55 -0.09 4.26
C SER A 422 4.46 0.74 3.33
N ALA A 423 3.88 1.70 2.62
CA ALA A 423 4.63 2.60 1.74
C ALA A 423 5.67 3.44 2.50
N ASN A 424 5.33 3.92 3.71
CA ASN A 424 6.26 4.67 4.55
C ASN A 424 7.46 3.80 5.00
N ALA A 425 7.20 2.56 5.43
CA ALA A 425 8.25 1.62 5.79
C ALA A 425 9.17 1.27 4.60
N ASN A 426 8.63 1.21 3.38
CA ASN A 426 9.43 0.98 2.16
C ASN A 426 10.38 2.15 1.82
N ILE A 427 10.05 3.40 2.16
CA ILE A 427 11.00 4.52 2.06
C ILE A 427 12.20 4.27 2.96
N ALA A 428 11.97 3.82 4.20
CA ALA A 428 13.04 3.51 5.14
C ALA A 428 13.94 2.36 4.62
N VAL A 429 13.36 1.33 3.99
CA VAL A 429 14.12 0.26 3.30
C VAL A 429 14.99 0.83 2.16
N ALA A 430 14.43 1.73 1.34
CA ALA A 430 15.16 2.38 0.25
C ALA A 430 16.30 3.26 0.77
N ARG A 431 16.07 4.01 1.87
CA ARG A 431 17.09 4.84 2.52
C ARG A 431 18.19 3.98 3.16
N ALA A 432 17.84 2.85 3.75
CA ALA A 432 18.81 1.94 4.37
C ALA A 432 19.81 1.36 3.36
N ALA A 433 19.45 1.28 2.06
CA ALA A 433 20.33 0.79 1.01
C ALA A 433 21.54 1.71 0.71
N PHE A 434 21.54 2.95 1.22
CA PHE A 434 22.70 3.85 1.13
C PHE A 434 23.78 3.56 2.18
N TYR A 435 23.44 2.81 3.23
CA TYR A 435 24.36 2.49 4.32
C TYR A 435 25.12 1.18 4.07
N PRO A 436 26.28 0.96 4.73
CA PRO A 436 27.01 -0.28 4.62
C PRO A 436 26.17 -1.50 5.04
N SER A 437 26.07 -2.51 4.19
CA SER A 437 25.57 -3.84 4.59
C SER A 437 26.70 -4.63 5.25
N ILE A 438 26.41 -5.27 6.39
CA ILE A 438 27.35 -6.15 7.08
C ILE A 438 26.80 -7.56 7.02
N SER A 439 27.53 -8.49 6.41
CA SER A 439 27.16 -9.90 6.35
C SER A 439 28.17 -10.76 7.09
N LEU A 440 27.66 -11.68 7.90
CA LEU A 440 28.43 -12.72 8.57
C LEU A 440 28.24 -14.01 7.79
N SER A 441 29.35 -14.59 7.35
CA SER A 441 29.39 -15.86 6.64
C SER A 441 30.18 -16.87 7.46
N THR A 442 29.70 -18.10 7.51
CA THR A 442 30.43 -19.20 8.13
C THR A 442 30.31 -20.44 7.27
N THR A 443 31.39 -21.21 7.20
CA THR A 443 31.36 -22.54 6.61
C THR A 443 31.92 -23.53 7.60
N TYR A 444 31.35 -24.73 7.65
CA TYR A 444 31.83 -25.84 8.46
C TYR A 444 31.60 -27.14 7.71
N GLY A 445 32.65 -27.92 7.49
CA GLY A 445 32.52 -29.16 6.72
C GLY A 445 33.82 -29.90 6.50
N GLY A 446 33.88 -30.64 5.40
CA GLY A 446 35.04 -31.37 4.94
C GLY A 446 35.39 -31.03 3.49
N GLU A 447 36.68 -30.93 3.21
CA GLU A 447 37.24 -30.81 1.86
C GLU A 447 38.32 -31.87 1.64
N SER A 448 38.21 -32.64 0.55
CA SER A 448 39.18 -33.69 0.25
C SER A 448 39.35 -33.97 -1.24
N ILE A 449 40.54 -34.42 -1.62
CA ILE A 449 40.83 -34.92 -2.98
C ILE A 449 40.32 -36.35 -3.22
N ALA A 450 39.91 -37.05 -2.16
CA ALA A 450 39.38 -38.41 -2.21
C ALA A 450 38.10 -38.53 -1.37
N LEU A 451 37.05 -39.09 -1.96
CA LEU A 451 35.72 -39.16 -1.32
C LEU A 451 35.74 -39.93 0.01
N ASN A 452 36.51 -41.01 0.10
CA ASN A 452 36.65 -41.83 1.31
C ASN A 452 37.37 -41.12 2.48
N ASN A 453 38.03 -39.99 2.22
CA ASN A 453 38.72 -39.19 3.23
C ASN A 453 37.90 -37.97 3.65
N LEU A 454 36.77 -37.70 3.00
CA LEU A 454 36.00 -36.46 3.14
C LEU A 454 35.49 -36.21 4.57
N LEU A 455 35.11 -37.26 5.30
CA LEU A 455 34.59 -37.16 6.67
C LEU A 455 35.66 -37.44 7.74
N LYS A 456 36.92 -37.63 7.36
CA LYS A 456 38.01 -37.89 8.31
C LYS A 456 38.48 -36.60 8.96
N SER A 457 39.00 -36.69 10.18
CA SER A 457 39.46 -35.52 10.96
C SER A 457 40.36 -34.54 10.19
N PRO A 458 41.34 -34.98 9.36
CA PRO A 458 42.20 -34.06 8.62
C PRO A 458 41.53 -33.32 7.47
N ALA A 459 40.38 -33.79 6.98
CA ALA A 459 39.63 -33.14 5.92
C ALA A 459 38.71 -32.03 6.45
N ARG A 460 38.59 -31.86 7.78
CA ARG A 460 37.71 -30.87 8.40
C ARG A 460 38.20 -29.45 8.14
N VAL A 461 37.31 -28.61 7.63
CA VAL A 461 37.55 -27.21 7.32
C VAL A 461 36.44 -26.36 7.93
N TRP A 462 36.80 -25.17 8.39
CA TRP A 462 35.84 -24.16 8.82
C TRP A 462 36.35 -22.77 8.45
N SER A 463 35.42 -21.85 8.25
CA SER A 463 35.73 -20.44 8.08
C SER A 463 34.67 -19.59 8.78
N LEU A 464 35.10 -18.43 9.27
CA LEU A 464 34.23 -17.37 9.75
C LEU A 464 34.70 -16.08 9.07
N GLY A 465 33.84 -15.46 8.29
CA GLY A 465 34.13 -14.25 7.53
C GLY A 465 33.09 -13.18 7.81
N LEU A 466 33.56 -11.95 8.02
CA LEU A 466 32.73 -10.77 8.11
C LEU A 466 32.99 -9.92 6.87
N ASP A 467 31.94 -9.63 6.11
CA ASP A 467 31.98 -8.80 4.91
C ASP A 467 31.21 -7.51 5.17
N ILE A 468 31.84 -6.38 4.86
CA ILE A 468 31.24 -5.05 4.93
C ILE A 468 31.29 -4.44 3.54
N SER A 469 30.13 -4.16 2.98
CA SER A 469 30.00 -3.61 1.64
C SER A 469 29.16 -2.34 1.66
N MET A 470 29.69 -1.26 1.08
CA MET A 470 28.99 0.02 0.94
C MET A 470 29.06 0.49 -0.51
N PRO A 471 27.92 0.79 -1.15
CA PRO A 471 27.92 1.29 -2.53
C PRO A 471 28.44 2.73 -2.56
N ILE A 472 29.56 2.96 -3.27
CA ILE A 472 30.13 4.32 -3.47
C ILE A 472 29.58 4.98 -4.74
N PHE A 473 29.44 4.21 -5.82
CA PHE A 473 28.92 4.70 -7.10
C PHE A 473 28.01 3.63 -7.73
N ASN A 474 26.80 4.04 -8.12
CA ASN A 474 25.79 3.15 -8.72
C ASN A 474 25.02 3.80 -9.87
N GLY A 475 25.56 4.88 -10.47
CA GLY A 475 24.91 5.60 -11.57
C GLY A 475 23.58 6.26 -11.20
N GLY A 476 23.35 6.59 -9.93
CA GLY A 476 22.11 7.20 -9.44
C GLY A 476 20.97 6.21 -9.17
N ARG A 477 21.21 4.89 -9.31
CA ARG A 477 20.21 3.84 -9.08
C ARG A 477 19.55 3.89 -7.71
N LEU A 478 20.32 4.17 -6.64
CA LEU A 478 19.76 4.25 -5.28
C LEU A 478 18.89 5.50 -5.09
N ASN A 479 19.29 6.63 -5.66
CA ASN A 479 18.47 7.86 -5.65
C ASN A 479 17.15 7.62 -6.37
N ALA A 480 17.19 7.04 -7.57
CA ALA A 480 15.98 6.71 -8.33
C ALA A 480 15.04 5.76 -7.58
N ARG A 481 15.58 4.78 -6.81
CA ARG A 481 14.77 3.88 -5.97
C ARG A 481 14.14 4.60 -4.78
N LEU A 482 14.86 5.54 -4.16
CA LEU A 482 14.32 6.38 -3.09
C LEU A 482 13.23 7.32 -3.62
N ASP A 483 13.44 7.92 -4.78
CA ASP A 483 12.46 8.77 -5.46
C ASP A 483 11.20 7.97 -5.83
N GLN A 484 11.37 6.73 -6.32
CA GLN A 484 10.27 5.81 -6.60
C GLN A 484 9.46 5.49 -5.33
N ALA A 485 10.12 5.11 -4.23
CA ALA A 485 9.44 4.80 -2.97
C ALA A 485 8.71 6.03 -2.41
N THR A 486 9.33 7.22 -2.53
CA THR A 486 8.73 8.49 -2.11
C THR A 486 7.51 8.84 -2.98
N ALA A 487 7.58 8.61 -4.30
CA ALA A 487 6.44 8.82 -5.19
C ALA A 487 5.29 7.85 -4.91
N GLN A 488 5.58 6.59 -4.59
CA GLN A 488 4.57 5.60 -4.18
C GLN A 488 3.88 6.02 -2.88
N GLN A 489 4.61 6.54 -1.89
CA GLN A 489 3.99 7.08 -0.67
C GLN A 489 3.05 8.25 -0.97
N LYS A 490 3.41 9.14 -1.90
CA LYS A 490 2.51 10.22 -2.33
C LYS A 490 1.25 9.70 -3.03
N GLN A 491 1.38 8.66 -3.86
CA GLN A 491 0.22 8.00 -4.49
C GLN A 491 -0.73 7.44 -3.44
N VAL A 492 -0.20 6.68 -2.48
CA VAL A 492 -1.01 6.05 -1.44
C VAL A 492 -1.62 7.08 -0.49
N LEU A 493 -0.93 8.17 -0.19
CA LEU A 493 -1.50 9.30 0.56
C LEU A 493 -2.72 9.90 -0.16
N ALA A 494 -2.61 10.13 -1.48
CA ALA A 494 -3.73 10.63 -2.27
C ALA A 494 -4.90 9.62 -2.31
N THR A 495 -4.60 8.31 -2.41
CA THR A 495 -5.60 7.25 -2.32
C THR A 495 -6.32 7.27 -0.98
N TYR A 496 -5.58 7.34 0.13
CA TYR A 496 -6.16 7.44 1.48
C TYR A 496 -7.08 8.67 1.63
N GLN A 497 -6.63 9.84 1.17
CA GLN A 497 -7.44 11.06 1.18
C GLN A 497 -8.72 10.92 0.35
N ASN A 498 -8.64 10.30 -0.83
CA ASN A 498 -9.81 10.05 -1.68
C ASN A 498 -10.77 9.05 -1.02
N THR A 499 -10.27 7.96 -0.44
CA THR A 499 -11.10 6.99 0.28
C THR A 499 -11.83 7.66 1.44
N LEU A 500 -11.16 8.53 2.18
CA LEU A 500 -11.76 9.29 3.28
C LEU A 500 -12.86 10.26 2.79
N GLN A 501 -12.60 11.00 1.70
CA GLN A 501 -13.58 11.91 1.09
C GLN A 501 -14.78 11.16 0.51
N THR A 502 -14.54 10.04 -0.18
CA THR A 502 -15.58 9.17 -0.74
C THR A 502 -16.46 8.62 0.37
N ALA A 503 -15.85 8.09 1.43
CA ALA A 503 -16.58 7.61 2.60
C ALA A 503 -17.47 8.71 3.19
N PHE A 504 -16.92 9.91 3.40
CA PHE A 504 -17.70 11.05 3.91
C PHE A 504 -18.90 11.38 3.03
N THR A 505 -18.71 11.44 1.71
CA THR A 505 -19.79 11.69 0.75
C THR A 505 -20.85 10.60 0.78
N GLU A 506 -20.45 9.32 0.81
CA GLU A 506 -21.38 8.20 0.86
C GLU A 506 -22.32 8.24 2.08
N VAL A 507 -21.81 8.59 3.27
CA VAL A 507 -22.69 8.75 4.45
C VAL A 507 -23.57 9.98 4.35
N SER A 508 -23.05 11.08 3.82
CA SER A 508 -23.83 12.30 3.61
C SER A 508 -25.01 12.03 2.68
N ASP A 509 -24.76 11.37 1.55
CA ASP A 509 -25.78 11.00 0.57
C ASP A 509 -26.77 9.98 1.16
N ALA A 510 -26.28 8.97 1.89
CA ALA A 510 -27.13 7.97 2.51
C ALA A 510 -28.06 8.55 3.59
N LEU A 511 -27.59 9.53 4.37
CA LEU A 511 -28.41 10.25 5.35
C LEU A 511 -29.52 11.04 4.67
N VAL A 512 -29.20 11.79 3.62
CA VAL A 512 -30.19 12.54 2.83
C VAL A 512 -31.21 11.60 2.20
N ASN A 513 -30.76 10.52 1.57
CA ASN A 513 -31.63 9.52 0.94
C ASN A 513 -32.57 8.88 1.98
N ALA A 514 -32.04 8.44 3.13
CA ALA A 514 -32.85 7.83 4.18
C ALA A 514 -33.93 8.77 4.72
N GLN A 515 -33.63 10.07 4.85
CA GLN A 515 -34.62 11.07 5.25
C GLN A 515 -35.67 11.30 4.15
N GLN A 516 -35.23 11.63 2.93
CA GLN A 516 -36.12 12.02 1.84
C GLN A 516 -37.04 10.88 1.39
N TYR A 517 -36.55 9.64 1.35
CA TYR A 517 -37.40 8.48 1.02
C TYR A 517 -38.47 8.21 2.08
N ARG A 518 -38.17 8.47 3.37
CA ARG A 518 -39.16 8.34 4.45
C ARG A 518 -40.29 9.38 4.31
N GLU A 519 -39.94 10.62 3.97
CA GLU A 519 -40.92 11.68 3.70
C GLU A 519 -41.75 11.34 2.45
N GLN A 520 -41.11 10.84 1.38
CA GLN A 520 -41.79 10.39 0.17
C GLN A 520 -42.77 9.24 0.43
N GLU A 521 -42.39 8.27 1.26
CA GLU A 521 -43.25 7.13 1.63
C GLU A 521 -44.53 7.60 2.34
N ALA A 522 -44.40 8.54 3.29
CA ALA A 522 -45.55 9.12 3.99
C ALA A 522 -46.52 9.82 3.01
N LEU A 523 -46.00 10.54 2.01
CA LEU A 523 -46.80 11.18 0.96
C LEU A 523 -47.45 10.15 0.02
N ALA A 524 -46.74 9.07 -0.33
CA ALA A 524 -47.28 8.00 -1.16
C ALA A 524 -48.49 7.32 -0.50
N VAL A 525 -48.40 7.04 0.81
CA VAL A 525 -49.51 6.48 1.61
C VAL A 525 -50.71 7.44 1.62
N SER A 526 -50.47 8.74 1.78
CA SER A 526 -51.55 9.75 1.70
C SER A 526 -52.20 9.82 0.32
N LYS A 527 -51.41 9.72 -0.76
CA LYS A 527 -51.90 9.68 -2.15
C LYS A 527 -52.75 8.43 -2.42
N GLU A 528 -52.33 7.26 -1.93
CA GLU A 528 -53.09 6.02 -2.06
C GLU A 528 -54.46 6.11 -1.37
N LYS A 529 -54.50 6.62 -0.13
CA LYS A 529 -55.76 6.87 0.59
C LYS A 529 -56.70 7.81 -0.18
N THR A 530 -56.14 8.86 -0.79
CA THR A 530 -56.93 9.85 -1.56
C THR A 530 -57.49 9.25 -2.85
N THR A 531 -56.65 8.56 -3.62
CA THR A 531 -57.08 7.89 -4.87
C THR A 531 -58.07 6.77 -4.62
N GLY A 532 -57.95 6.03 -3.51
CA GLY A 532 -58.94 5.02 -3.11
C GLY A 532 -60.33 5.61 -2.84
N ASN A 533 -60.38 6.80 -2.23
CA ASN A 533 -61.65 7.53 -2.07
C ASN A 533 -62.25 8.00 -3.40
N ILE A 534 -61.41 8.50 -4.32
CA ILE A 534 -61.84 8.90 -5.67
C ILE A 534 -62.43 7.70 -6.41
N LEU A 535 -61.74 6.56 -6.39
CA LEU A 535 -62.21 5.32 -7.01
C LEU A 535 -63.57 4.88 -6.47
N ARG A 536 -63.76 4.92 -5.15
CA ARG A 536 -65.04 4.59 -4.51
C ARG A 536 -66.17 5.49 -4.98
N VAL A 537 -65.93 6.80 -5.09
CA VAL A 537 -66.94 7.76 -5.56
C VAL A 537 -67.26 7.55 -7.04
N ALA A 538 -66.25 7.35 -7.88
CA ALA A 538 -66.44 7.11 -9.32
C ALA A 538 -67.24 5.83 -9.59
N LYS A 539 -66.94 4.73 -8.88
CA LYS A 539 -67.70 3.46 -8.96
C LYS A 539 -69.17 3.66 -8.61
N ASN A 540 -69.47 4.31 -7.48
CA ASN A 540 -70.85 4.55 -7.06
C ASN A 540 -71.65 5.38 -8.08
N ARG A 541 -71.01 6.39 -8.71
CA ARG A 541 -71.66 7.21 -9.75
C ARG A 541 -71.94 6.42 -11.04
N TYR A 542 -71.01 5.55 -11.45
CA TYR A 542 -71.18 4.72 -12.64
C TYR A 542 -72.24 3.63 -12.45
N GLU A 543 -72.29 3.01 -11.28
CA GLU A 543 -73.33 2.03 -10.94
C GLU A 543 -74.72 2.65 -10.93
N ALA A 544 -74.83 3.91 -10.49
CA ALA A 544 -76.07 4.69 -10.54
C ALA A 544 -76.35 5.37 -11.89
N GLY A 545 -75.51 5.18 -12.91
CA GLY A 545 -75.74 5.69 -14.28
C GLY A 545 -75.41 7.18 -14.50
N TYR A 546 -74.73 7.84 -13.56
CA TYR A 546 -74.42 9.28 -13.63
C TYR A 546 -73.12 9.62 -14.37
N THR A 547 -72.32 8.64 -14.77
CA THR A 547 -71.06 8.85 -15.49
C THR A 547 -70.73 7.72 -16.46
N SER A 548 -69.79 7.99 -17.37
CA SER A 548 -69.21 7.02 -18.29
C SER A 548 -68.23 6.07 -17.59
N TYR A 549 -68.00 4.90 -18.18
CA TYR A 549 -67.02 3.93 -17.65
C TYR A 549 -65.59 4.47 -17.64
N LEU A 550 -65.27 5.41 -18.54
CA LEU A 550 -63.95 6.04 -18.62
C LEU A 550 -63.53 6.73 -17.31
N GLU A 551 -64.48 7.32 -16.56
CA GLU A 551 -64.17 7.96 -15.27
C GLU A 551 -63.78 6.92 -14.20
N VAL A 552 -64.45 5.77 -14.17
CA VAL A 552 -64.09 4.65 -13.29
C VAL A 552 -62.74 4.08 -13.66
N LEU A 553 -62.50 3.91 -14.96
CA LEU A 553 -61.24 3.42 -15.50
C LEU A 553 -60.07 4.32 -15.13
N ASP A 554 -60.24 5.64 -15.27
CA ASP A 554 -59.24 6.62 -14.89
C ASP A 554 -58.95 6.58 -13.37
N ALA A 555 -60.00 6.58 -12.55
CA ALA A 555 -59.86 6.48 -11.10
C ALA A 555 -59.19 5.16 -10.66
N GLN A 556 -59.51 4.04 -11.32
CA GLN A 556 -58.94 2.72 -11.01
C GLN A 556 -57.46 2.68 -11.40
N ARG A 557 -57.09 3.21 -12.57
CA ARG A 557 -55.70 3.32 -13.00
C ARG A 557 -54.89 4.18 -12.03
N ASN A 558 -55.39 5.35 -11.65
CA ASN A 558 -54.72 6.26 -10.71
C ASN A 558 -54.56 5.62 -9.32
N HIS A 559 -55.55 4.87 -8.84
CA HIS A 559 -55.45 4.15 -7.58
C HIS A 559 -54.46 2.98 -7.66
N ASN A 560 -54.51 2.16 -8.71
CA ASN A 560 -53.56 1.06 -8.91
C ASN A 560 -52.12 1.57 -8.96
N GLU A 561 -51.87 2.67 -9.67
CA GLU A 561 -50.55 3.32 -9.71
C GLU A 561 -50.12 3.82 -8.33
N ALA A 562 -51.04 4.40 -7.55
CA ALA A 562 -50.76 4.87 -6.19
C ALA A 562 -50.43 3.71 -5.23
N THR A 563 -51.18 2.61 -5.27
CA THR A 563 -50.90 1.42 -4.44
C THR A 563 -49.54 0.81 -4.79
N GLN A 564 -49.22 0.73 -6.08
CA GLN A 564 -47.90 0.29 -6.53
C GLN A 564 -46.78 1.23 -6.07
N ALA A 565 -47.01 2.54 -6.11
CA ALA A 565 -46.06 3.55 -5.66
C ALA A 565 -45.78 3.49 -4.15
N VAL A 566 -46.76 3.10 -3.31
CA VAL A 566 -46.54 2.87 -1.88
C VAL A 566 -45.52 1.75 -1.65
N VAL A 567 -45.71 0.61 -2.32
CA VAL A 567 -44.79 -0.53 -2.19
C VAL A 567 -43.38 -0.15 -2.68
N GLN A 568 -43.29 0.54 -3.81
CA GLN A 568 -42.01 1.00 -4.34
C GLN A 568 -41.33 2.02 -3.43
N SER A 569 -42.08 2.96 -2.84
CA SER A 569 -41.51 3.96 -1.93
C SER A 569 -40.97 3.31 -0.66
N ARG A 570 -41.71 2.34 -0.10
CA ARG A 570 -41.24 1.59 1.07
C ARG A 570 -40.00 0.75 0.77
N GLN A 571 -39.92 0.17 -0.42
CA GLN A 571 -38.70 -0.48 -0.89
C GLN A 571 -37.52 0.49 -0.93
N ASN A 572 -37.71 1.70 -1.45
CA ASN A 572 -36.65 2.71 -1.49
C ASN A 572 -36.19 3.08 -0.07
N THR A 573 -37.12 3.23 0.89
CA THR A 573 -36.78 3.46 2.30
C THR A 573 -35.95 2.31 2.90
N LEU A 574 -36.31 1.07 2.58
CA LEU A 574 -35.58 -0.13 3.04
C LEU A 574 -34.17 -0.19 2.46
N THR A 575 -34.01 0.00 1.14
CA THR A 575 -32.71 0.03 0.47
C THR A 575 -31.84 1.18 1.00
N ALA A 576 -32.40 2.37 1.17
CA ALA A 576 -31.67 3.52 1.72
C ALA A 576 -31.21 3.28 3.16
N SER A 577 -31.98 2.51 3.94
CA SER A 577 -31.57 2.08 5.28
C SER A 577 -30.35 1.13 5.19
N VAL A 578 -30.37 0.13 4.30
CA VAL A 578 -29.23 -0.76 4.05
C VAL A 578 -27.99 0.04 3.62
N ASP A 579 -28.14 0.96 2.67
CA ASP A 579 -27.04 1.77 2.15
C ASP A 579 -26.45 2.69 3.23
N LEU A 580 -27.28 3.20 4.14
CA LEU A 580 -26.81 3.97 5.29
C LEU A 580 -25.95 3.13 6.23
N PHE A 581 -26.40 1.93 6.63
CA PHE A 581 -25.56 1.06 7.46
C PHE A 581 -24.30 0.61 6.73
N LYS A 582 -24.40 0.34 5.43
CA LYS A 582 -23.25 0.05 4.58
C LYS A 582 -22.23 1.19 4.66
N ALA A 583 -22.66 2.42 4.43
CA ALA A 583 -21.80 3.60 4.41
C ALA A 583 -21.18 3.91 5.79
N LEU A 584 -21.88 3.59 6.89
CA LEU A 584 -21.37 3.77 8.25
C LEU A 584 -20.29 2.76 8.66
N GLY A 585 -20.10 1.66 7.92
CA GLY A 585 -19.06 0.68 8.19
C GLY A 585 -19.16 -0.03 9.56
N GLY A 586 -20.33 0.02 10.20
CA GLY A 586 -20.64 -0.81 11.38
C GLY A 586 -20.08 -0.35 12.72
N GLY A 587 -19.56 0.88 12.83
CA GLY A 587 -18.96 1.35 14.09
C GLY A 587 -17.75 0.49 14.52
N TRP A 588 -17.04 -0.07 13.54
CA TRP A 588 -15.99 -1.06 13.74
C TRP A 588 -14.87 -0.56 14.66
N LYS A 589 -14.66 -1.25 15.79
CA LYS A 589 -13.44 -1.10 16.59
C LYS A 589 -12.62 -2.38 16.46
N PRO A 590 -11.30 -2.29 16.22
CA PRO A 590 -10.42 -3.44 16.35
C PRO A 590 -10.29 -3.80 17.83
N GLU A 591 -11.25 -4.52 18.41
CA GLU A 591 -11.05 -5.07 19.76
C GLU A 591 -10.06 -6.25 19.78
N SER A 592 -9.71 -6.83 18.62
CA SER A 592 -8.81 -8.00 18.55
C SER A 592 -7.35 -7.70 18.21
N VAL A 593 -7.01 -6.52 17.65
CA VAL A 593 -5.61 -6.23 17.24
C VAL A 593 -4.81 -5.53 18.35
N ALA A 594 -5.47 -4.81 19.26
CA ALA A 594 -4.81 -4.15 20.39
C ALA A 594 -4.38 -5.13 21.50
N ALA A 595 -5.15 -6.20 21.73
CA ALA A 595 -4.86 -7.17 22.77
C ALA A 595 -3.57 -7.98 22.51
N GLU A 596 -3.28 -8.34 21.25
CA GLU A 596 -2.01 -9.03 20.90
C GLU A 596 -0.79 -8.09 20.91
N ALA A 597 -0.99 -6.79 20.72
CA ALA A 597 0.09 -5.80 20.81
C ALA A 597 0.44 -5.45 22.26
N GLN A 598 -0.50 -5.56 23.20
CA GLN A 598 -0.26 -5.38 24.63
C GLN A 598 0.19 -6.66 25.33
N ALA A 599 -0.18 -7.85 24.84
CA ALA A 599 0.27 -9.13 25.38
C ALA A 599 1.72 -9.53 24.99
N LYS A 600 2.41 -8.70 24.20
CA LYS A 600 3.82 -8.90 23.79
C LYS A 600 4.74 -7.70 24.10
N LYS A 601 4.29 -6.75 24.93
CA LYS A 601 5.19 -5.90 25.71
C LYS A 601 5.49 -6.61 27.02
#